data_AF-M4C7Z9-F1
#
_entry.id   AF-M4C7Z9-F1
#
_cell.length_a   1.000
_cell.length_b   1.000
_cell.length_c   1.000
_cell.angle_alpha   90.00
_cell.angle_beta   90.00
_cell.angle_gamma   90.00
#
_symmetry.space_group_name_H-M   'P 1'
#
loop_
_entity.id
_entity.type
_entity.pdbx_description
1 polymer ?
#
loop_
_entity_poly.entity_id
_entity_poly.type
_entity_poly.pdbx_seq_one_letter_code
_entity_poly.pdbx_strand_id
1 'polypeptide(L)'
;MTCITSTFKALCLSFLFVTAVASRPTNRPKVFNVQRYGAKADGKTDNAKAFTSIWNSACTRKGGNSKIYVPKGTFYLSGLEFVGPCVNQIEFVNDGTLLAPANPRDIKQDIWIKFRYINNLIISGAGTLDGQGKESWPLNDCHKNPNCPKLAMTMGFAFVNNSRINGITSLNSKMGHFNFFYVHHFNITNVTITAPGDSPNTDGLKFGFCSNINISNTHIGTGDDCIAILSGTTNMDISNVTCGPGHGISVGSLGKNKEEKDVNGLTVRDIVFNGTSDGIRIKTWESSASKILVSNFVYENIQMINVGNPINIDQKYCPHPPCEKKIVAIRDIIPPPLRTVFNDVYIAYELMDTDLHQIMRSNQGLSEEHCQRYIRQLPPYPRQSITDKFPNVYPLAIDLIEKMLTFDPRRRVTVLDALAHPYLNSLHAISDEPECTIPFNFDFEQHALSEEQMKELIYREALAFNPEYQPAIA
;
A
#
# COMPACT_ATOMS: atom_id res chain seq x y z
N MET A 1 27.56 -85.29 -12.54
CA MET A 1 27.23 -85.14 -11.10
C MET A 1 28.47 -84.56 -10.42
N THR A 2 28.54 -83.24 -10.35
CA THR A 2 28.14 -82.42 -9.18
C THR A 2 29.23 -82.33 -8.11
N CYS A 3 29.54 -81.08 -7.75
CA CYS A 3 29.85 -80.63 -6.38
C CYS A 3 31.27 -80.92 -5.83
N ILE A 4 32.08 -79.99 -5.29
CA ILE A 4 31.98 -78.56 -4.96
C ILE A 4 33.43 -78.03 -4.92
N THR A 5 33.82 -77.19 -5.87
CA THR A 5 34.98 -76.29 -5.76
C THR A 5 34.49 -74.94 -5.25
N SER A 6 34.15 -74.85 -3.97
CA SER A 6 33.67 -73.58 -3.39
C SER A 6 33.85 -73.51 -1.88
N THR A 7 35.10 -73.48 -1.41
CA THR A 7 35.39 -73.10 -0.01
C THR A 7 36.64 -72.22 0.16
N PHE A 8 37.29 -71.76 -0.92
CA PHE A 8 38.52 -70.94 -0.82
C PHE A 8 38.51 -69.61 -1.58
N LYS A 9 37.33 -69.12 -2.01
CA LYS A 9 37.15 -67.75 -2.55
C LYS A 9 36.27 -66.84 -1.69
N ALA A 10 35.71 -67.35 -0.59
CA ALA A 10 34.77 -66.59 0.25
C ALA A 10 35.42 -65.87 1.45
N LEU A 11 36.69 -66.14 1.78
CA LEU A 11 37.35 -65.52 2.95
C LEU A 11 38.21 -64.29 2.63
N CYS A 12 38.57 -64.05 1.35
CA CYS A 12 39.29 -62.84 0.94
C CYS A 12 38.37 -61.73 0.40
N LEU A 13 37.08 -62.00 0.16
CA LEU A 13 36.09 -60.97 -0.18
C LEU A 13 35.44 -60.35 1.08
N SER A 14 35.52 -61.01 2.23
CA SER A 14 34.97 -60.50 3.50
C SER A 14 35.91 -59.54 4.24
N PHE A 15 37.18 -59.45 3.85
CA PHE A 15 38.14 -58.46 4.37
C PHE A 15 38.32 -57.21 3.48
N LEU A 16 37.73 -57.19 2.29
CA LEU A 16 37.64 -55.99 1.43
C LEU A 16 36.35 -55.18 1.65
N PHE A 17 35.48 -55.66 2.53
CA PHE A 17 34.38 -54.91 3.13
C PHE A 17 34.74 -54.39 4.54
N VAL A 18 36.03 -54.08 4.79
CA VAL A 18 36.35 -53.03 5.75
C VAL A 18 35.80 -51.76 5.13
N THR A 19 34.62 -51.41 5.59
CA THR A 19 33.86 -50.20 5.33
C THR A 19 34.79 -49.02 5.06
N ALA A 20 35.07 -48.78 3.77
CA ALA A 20 35.07 -47.43 3.27
C ALA A 20 33.63 -46.93 3.47
N VAL A 21 33.30 -46.55 4.71
CA VAL A 21 32.42 -45.43 4.92
C VAL A 21 33.16 -44.29 4.26
N ALA A 22 33.02 -44.18 2.92
CA ALA A 22 33.14 -42.93 2.25
C ALA A 22 32.16 -42.07 3.04
N SER A 23 32.69 -41.30 3.98
CA SER A 23 31.97 -40.21 4.60
C SER A 23 31.46 -39.45 3.39
N ARG A 24 30.15 -39.61 3.08
CA ARG A 24 29.48 -38.69 2.17
C ARG A 24 29.91 -37.35 2.73
N PRO A 25 30.68 -36.53 1.97
CA PRO A 25 31.16 -35.28 2.52
C PRO A 25 29.88 -34.60 2.98
N THR A 26 29.73 -34.43 4.29
CA THR A 26 28.63 -33.66 4.83
C THR A 26 28.86 -32.32 4.16
N ASN A 27 28.03 -31.98 3.17
CA ASN A 27 28.25 -30.85 2.29
C ASN A 27 27.85 -29.59 3.08
N ARG A 28 28.54 -29.40 4.20
CA ARG A 28 28.33 -28.33 5.15
C ARG A 28 28.78 -27.07 4.43
N PRO A 29 27.94 -26.02 4.41
CA PRO A 29 28.31 -24.78 3.76
C PRO A 29 29.61 -24.24 4.38
N LYS A 30 30.49 -23.69 3.54
CA LYS A 30 31.70 -23.02 4.05
C LYS A 30 31.29 -21.74 4.75
N VAL A 31 31.68 -21.59 6.01
CA VAL A 31 31.34 -20.43 6.84
C VAL A 31 32.41 -19.35 6.70
N PHE A 32 31.99 -18.15 6.33
CA PHE A 32 32.77 -16.92 6.26
C PHE A 32 32.31 -15.99 7.39
N ASN A 33 32.96 -16.07 8.55
CA ASN A 33 32.64 -15.21 9.68
C ASN A 33 33.26 -13.82 9.49
N VAL A 34 32.45 -12.76 9.46
CA VAL A 34 32.94 -11.41 9.11
C VAL A 34 34.08 -10.89 10.00
N GLN A 35 34.09 -11.23 11.29
CA GLN A 35 35.16 -10.81 12.20
C GLN A 35 36.49 -11.49 11.89
N ARG A 36 36.46 -12.77 11.49
CA ARG A 36 37.68 -13.51 11.08
C ARG A 36 38.30 -12.95 9.80
N TYR A 37 37.56 -12.11 9.08
CA TYR A 37 37.96 -11.46 7.84
C TYR A 37 38.07 -9.94 8.01
N GLY A 38 38.29 -9.47 9.25
CA GLY A 38 38.70 -8.10 9.55
C GLY A 38 37.57 -7.13 9.91
N ALA A 39 36.31 -7.57 9.91
CA ALA A 39 35.22 -6.72 10.39
C ALA A 39 35.32 -6.49 11.91
N LYS A 40 35.08 -5.26 12.36
CA LYS A 40 35.12 -4.86 13.77
C LYS A 40 33.73 -4.50 14.26
N ALA A 41 33.37 -5.07 15.40
CA ALA A 41 32.08 -4.89 16.05
C ALA A 41 32.12 -3.76 17.10
N ASP A 42 32.68 -2.61 16.73
CA ASP A 42 32.89 -1.46 17.63
C ASP A 42 31.89 -0.31 17.41
N GLY A 43 30.93 -0.49 16.49
CA GLY A 43 29.95 0.52 16.09
C GLY A 43 30.54 1.77 15.42
N LYS A 44 31.82 1.75 15.01
CA LYS A 44 32.53 2.93 14.50
C LYS A 44 33.33 2.64 13.23
N THR A 45 34.00 1.50 13.17
CA THR A 45 34.79 1.09 12.00
C THR A 45 33.84 0.77 10.85
N ASP A 46 34.06 1.38 9.69
CA ASP A 46 33.31 1.03 8.47
C ASP A 46 33.73 -0.34 7.94
N ASN A 47 32.78 -1.27 8.01
CA ASN A 47 32.97 -2.66 7.64
C ASN A 47 32.59 -2.96 6.17
N ALA A 48 32.14 -1.97 5.38
CA ALA A 48 31.62 -2.21 4.03
C ALA A 48 32.62 -2.97 3.14
N LYS A 49 33.91 -2.57 3.15
CA LYS A 49 34.97 -3.26 2.40
C LYS A 49 35.16 -4.71 2.81
N ALA A 50 35.13 -5.00 4.11
CA ALA A 50 35.27 -6.36 4.63
C ALA A 50 34.09 -7.23 4.17
N PHE A 51 32.86 -6.71 4.29
CA PHE A 51 31.65 -7.42 3.86
C PHE A 51 31.65 -7.68 2.35
N THR A 52 31.98 -6.70 1.51
CA THR A 52 32.05 -6.87 0.05
C THR A 52 33.11 -7.89 -0.36
N SER A 53 34.30 -7.85 0.26
CA SER A 53 35.38 -8.81 -0.03
C SER A 53 34.97 -10.26 0.29
N ILE A 54 34.34 -10.45 1.45
CA ILE A 54 33.83 -11.75 1.88
C ILE A 54 32.72 -12.23 0.95
N TRP A 55 31.80 -11.35 0.58
CA TRP A 55 30.74 -11.67 -0.37
C TRP A 55 31.29 -12.19 -1.68
N ASN A 56 32.24 -11.48 -2.29
CA ASN A 56 32.84 -11.90 -3.56
C ASN A 56 33.50 -13.28 -3.44
N SER A 57 34.20 -13.53 -2.32
CA SER A 57 34.84 -14.82 -2.04
C SER A 57 33.83 -15.95 -1.84
N ALA A 58 32.72 -15.67 -1.16
CA ALA A 58 31.65 -16.63 -0.89
C ALA A 58 30.83 -16.94 -2.14
N CYS A 59 30.49 -15.92 -2.93
CA CYS A 59 29.62 -15.97 -4.10
C CYS A 59 30.31 -16.70 -5.28
N THR A 60 31.63 -16.54 -5.45
CA THR A 60 32.39 -17.17 -6.55
C THR A 60 32.92 -18.57 -6.23
N ARG A 61 32.66 -19.09 -5.03
CA ARG A 61 33.18 -20.38 -4.57
C ARG A 61 32.55 -21.56 -5.34
N LYS A 62 33.39 -22.39 -5.98
CA LYS A 62 32.98 -23.58 -6.76
C LYS A 62 32.75 -24.85 -5.92
N GLY A 63 33.16 -24.88 -4.65
CA GLY A 63 33.14 -26.06 -3.78
C GLY A 63 31.86 -26.29 -2.96
N GLY A 64 30.70 -25.82 -3.44
CA GLY A 64 29.40 -25.95 -2.75
C GLY A 64 28.93 -24.66 -2.06
N ASN A 65 27.88 -24.78 -1.25
CA ASN A 65 27.18 -23.65 -0.65
C ASN A 65 28.07 -22.82 0.30
N SER A 66 27.76 -21.53 0.39
CA SER A 66 28.49 -20.58 1.24
C SER A 66 27.57 -19.99 2.31
N LYS A 67 28.11 -19.77 3.50
CA LYS A 67 27.43 -19.09 4.61
C LYS A 67 28.28 -17.90 5.06
N ILE A 68 27.79 -16.69 4.90
CA ILE A 68 28.38 -15.50 5.51
C ILE A 68 27.73 -15.34 6.88
N TYR A 69 28.54 -15.22 7.93
CA TYR A 69 28.07 -15.15 9.31
C TYR A 69 28.50 -13.83 9.96
N VAL A 70 27.51 -13.04 10.38
CA VAL A 70 27.67 -11.84 11.20
C VAL A 70 27.32 -12.22 12.65
N PRO A 71 28.31 -12.34 13.55
CA PRO A 71 28.06 -12.68 14.95
C PRO A 71 27.46 -11.50 15.72
N LYS A 72 27.09 -11.74 16.99
CA LYS A 72 26.65 -10.67 17.90
C LYS A 72 27.70 -9.56 18.03
N GLY A 73 27.22 -8.32 18.13
CA GLY A 73 28.02 -7.09 18.17
C GLY A 73 27.46 -6.03 17.22
N THR A 74 27.98 -4.81 17.28
CA THR A 74 27.51 -3.68 16.45
C THR A 74 28.52 -3.38 15.35
N PHE A 75 28.11 -3.54 14.10
CA PHE A 75 28.94 -3.33 12.92
C PHE A 75 28.44 -2.09 12.17
N TYR A 76 29.22 -1.02 12.22
CA TYR A 76 28.97 0.15 11.39
C TYR A 76 29.26 -0.18 9.92
N LEU A 77 28.33 0.17 9.03
CA LEU A 77 28.40 -0.13 7.61
C LEU A 77 27.93 1.08 6.80
N SER A 78 28.80 1.61 5.93
CA SER A 78 28.36 2.50 4.85
C SER A 78 27.55 1.73 3.78
N GLY A 79 27.14 2.43 2.71
CA GLY A 79 26.40 1.83 1.60
C GLY A 79 27.09 0.59 1.03
N LEU A 80 26.32 -0.48 0.83
CA LEU A 80 26.85 -1.76 0.43
C LEU A 80 25.96 -2.44 -0.63
N GLU A 81 26.62 -3.03 -1.62
CA GLU A 81 25.99 -3.77 -2.71
C GLU A 81 26.64 -5.16 -2.85
N PHE A 82 25.80 -6.18 -2.84
CA PHE A 82 26.12 -7.58 -2.99
C PHE A 82 25.59 -8.08 -4.35
N VAL A 83 26.51 -8.36 -5.27
CA VAL A 83 26.19 -8.65 -6.66
C VAL A 83 26.51 -10.11 -6.98
N GLY A 84 25.60 -10.78 -7.69
CA GLY A 84 25.79 -12.10 -8.28
C GLY A 84 26.20 -12.03 -9.76
N PRO A 85 26.05 -13.12 -10.53
CA PRO A 85 25.51 -14.40 -10.11
C PRO A 85 26.47 -15.16 -9.18
N CYS A 86 25.92 -15.79 -8.14
CA CYS A 86 26.68 -16.70 -7.29
C CYS A 86 26.69 -18.11 -7.87
N VAL A 87 27.83 -18.80 -7.74
CA VAL A 87 28.04 -20.14 -8.31
C VAL A 87 27.17 -21.18 -7.60
N ASN A 88 26.96 -21.01 -6.30
CA ASN A 88 26.18 -21.91 -5.45
C ASN A 88 25.23 -21.09 -4.58
N GLN A 89 24.30 -21.76 -3.88
CA GLN A 89 23.45 -21.14 -2.86
C GLN A 89 24.32 -20.41 -1.82
N ILE A 90 23.86 -19.23 -1.43
CA ILE A 90 24.53 -18.39 -0.45
C ILE A 90 23.56 -18.00 0.65
N GLU A 91 24.00 -18.17 1.90
CA GLU A 91 23.25 -17.76 3.09
C GLU A 91 23.96 -16.58 3.76
N PHE A 92 23.26 -15.49 4.00
CA PHE A 92 23.70 -14.35 4.80
C PHE A 92 23.00 -14.41 6.16
N VAL A 93 23.74 -14.80 7.20
CA VAL A 93 23.23 -14.97 8.55
C VAL A 93 23.64 -13.76 9.39
N ASN A 94 22.67 -13.02 9.92
CA ASN A 94 22.90 -11.90 10.82
C ASN A 94 22.37 -12.15 12.23
N ASP A 95 23.27 -12.26 13.21
CA ASP A 95 22.95 -12.26 14.64
C ASP A 95 23.42 -10.97 15.35
N GLY A 96 24.05 -10.05 14.61
CA GLY A 96 24.55 -8.77 15.12
C GLY A 96 23.58 -7.61 14.87
N THR A 97 24.02 -6.42 15.24
CA THR A 97 23.39 -5.17 14.80
C THR A 97 24.22 -4.60 13.67
N LEU A 98 23.67 -4.53 12.47
CA LEU A 98 24.20 -3.72 11.39
C LEU A 98 23.71 -2.29 11.64
N LEU A 99 24.62 -1.34 11.71
CA LEU A 99 24.34 0.05 12.06
C LEU A 99 24.63 0.95 10.86
N ALA A 100 23.60 1.61 10.33
CA ALA A 100 23.73 2.56 9.22
C ALA A 100 24.42 3.85 9.69
N PRO A 101 24.96 4.67 8.77
CA PRO A 101 25.38 6.03 9.10
C PRO A 101 24.21 6.87 9.61
N ALA A 102 24.41 7.69 10.65
CA ALA A 102 23.38 8.61 11.13
C ALA A 102 23.03 9.64 10.05
N ASN A 103 24.07 10.29 9.51
CA ASN A 103 23.95 11.21 8.38
C ASN A 103 23.54 10.45 7.10
N PRO A 104 22.37 10.75 6.50
CA PRO A 104 21.87 10.04 5.31
C PRO A 104 22.82 10.15 4.09
N ARG A 105 23.63 11.21 4.02
CA ARG A 105 24.55 11.43 2.89
C ARG A 105 25.70 10.43 2.82
N ASP A 106 26.00 9.74 3.92
CA ASP A 106 27.13 8.81 3.99
C ASP A 106 26.81 7.43 3.39
N ILE A 107 25.53 7.13 3.12
CA ILE A 107 25.12 5.90 2.41
C ILE A 107 25.43 6.00 0.90
N LYS A 108 25.27 7.18 0.30
CA LYS A 108 25.58 7.47 -1.13
C LYS A 108 24.87 6.57 -2.16
N GLN A 109 23.76 5.93 -1.79
CA GLN A 109 22.94 5.09 -2.66
C GLN A 109 21.47 5.07 -2.20
N ASP A 110 20.58 4.54 -3.04
CA ASP A 110 19.13 4.50 -2.83
C ASP A 110 18.66 3.42 -1.84
N ILE A 111 19.50 2.41 -1.61
CA ILE A 111 19.23 1.25 -0.76
C ILE A 111 20.51 0.97 0.02
N TRP A 112 20.49 1.00 1.35
CA TRP A 112 21.69 0.82 2.18
C TRP A 112 22.37 -0.53 1.97
N ILE A 113 21.63 -1.64 2.05
CA ILE A 113 22.15 -3.00 1.80
C ILE A 113 21.40 -3.60 0.60
N LYS A 114 22.06 -3.72 -0.55
CA LYS A 114 21.43 -4.10 -1.82
C LYS A 114 21.93 -5.46 -2.31
N PHE A 115 21.03 -6.40 -2.60
CA PHE A 115 21.31 -7.71 -3.20
C PHE A 115 20.83 -7.73 -4.65
N ARG A 116 21.70 -8.08 -5.62
CA ARG A 116 21.37 -8.03 -7.05
C ARG A 116 21.81 -9.24 -7.85
N TYR A 117 20.96 -9.69 -8.78
CA TYR A 117 21.27 -10.75 -9.74
C TYR A 117 21.66 -12.07 -9.07
N ILE A 118 20.91 -12.46 -8.03
CA ILE A 118 21.22 -13.65 -7.23
C ILE A 118 20.08 -14.66 -7.35
N ASN A 119 20.44 -15.92 -7.51
CA ASN A 119 19.53 -17.05 -7.40
C ASN A 119 19.90 -17.86 -6.15
N ASN A 120 18.91 -18.37 -5.41
CA ASN A 120 19.13 -19.12 -4.17
C ASN A 120 19.86 -18.33 -3.06
N LEU A 121 19.38 -17.12 -2.75
CA LEU A 121 19.79 -16.36 -1.57
C LEU A 121 18.95 -16.76 -0.36
N ILE A 122 19.60 -16.99 0.77
CA ILE A 122 18.94 -17.14 2.07
C ILE A 122 19.44 -16.03 2.98
N ILE A 123 18.54 -15.25 3.57
CA ILE A 123 18.85 -14.35 4.67
C ILE A 123 18.23 -14.94 5.93
N SER A 124 19.01 -15.01 7.00
CA SER A 124 18.56 -15.59 8.27
C SER A 124 19.23 -14.97 9.49
N GLY A 125 18.77 -15.35 10.68
CA GLY A 125 19.34 -14.92 11.96
C GLY A 125 18.38 -14.06 12.78
N ALA A 126 18.82 -13.65 13.95
CA ALA A 126 18.04 -12.87 14.92
C ALA A 126 18.53 -11.42 15.08
N GLY A 127 19.44 -10.98 14.21
CA GLY A 127 20.08 -9.68 14.26
C GLY A 127 19.18 -8.53 13.84
N THR A 128 19.69 -7.31 14.04
CA THR A 128 18.99 -6.05 13.75
C THR A 128 19.69 -5.28 12.63
N LEU A 129 18.90 -4.62 11.80
CA LEU A 129 19.32 -3.62 10.82
C LEU A 129 18.83 -2.27 11.33
N ASP A 130 19.71 -1.49 11.97
CA ASP A 130 19.37 -0.16 12.47
C ASP A 130 19.68 0.90 11.42
N GLY A 131 18.63 1.44 10.79
CA GLY A 131 18.72 2.45 9.74
C GLY A 131 19.03 3.86 10.23
N GLN A 132 18.97 4.12 11.55
CA GLN A 132 19.13 5.47 12.13
C GLN A 132 18.31 6.55 11.41
N GLY A 133 17.00 6.31 11.24
CA GLY A 133 16.08 7.13 10.44
C GLY A 133 15.85 8.56 10.95
N LYS A 134 16.01 8.80 12.26
CA LYS A 134 15.59 10.05 12.92
C LYS A 134 16.13 11.34 12.29
N GLU A 135 17.40 11.36 11.88
CA GLU A 135 18.00 12.54 11.23
C GLU A 135 17.56 12.72 9.76
N SER A 136 16.97 11.68 9.17
CA SER A 136 16.57 11.65 7.76
C SER A 136 15.13 12.12 7.58
N TRP A 137 14.24 11.81 8.52
CA TRP A 137 12.81 12.11 8.40
C TRP A 137 12.48 13.59 8.17
N PRO A 138 13.10 14.57 8.85
CA PRO A 138 12.84 15.98 8.56
C PRO A 138 13.28 16.42 7.15
N LEU A 139 14.18 15.65 6.52
CA LEU A 139 14.67 15.91 5.16
C LEU A 139 13.76 15.32 4.08
N ASN A 140 12.73 14.56 4.46
CA ASN A 140 11.75 14.00 3.53
C ASN A 140 10.67 15.04 3.17
N ASP A 141 11.12 16.17 2.61
CA ASP A 141 10.30 17.33 2.27
C ASP A 141 10.13 17.52 0.76
N CYS A 142 10.33 16.46 -0.03
CA CYS A 142 10.31 16.47 -1.50
C CYS A 142 9.03 17.04 -2.12
N HIS A 143 7.91 17.03 -1.38
CA HIS A 143 6.64 17.63 -1.79
C HIS A 143 6.68 19.17 -1.80
N LYS A 144 7.61 19.78 -1.06
CA LYS A 144 7.85 21.25 -0.99
C LYS A 144 9.18 21.66 -1.59
N ASN A 145 10.18 20.78 -1.51
CA ASN A 145 11.56 21.08 -1.84
C ASN A 145 12.02 20.21 -3.03
N PRO A 146 12.21 20.79 -4.22
CA PRO A 146 12.71 20.04 -5.38
C PRO A 146 14.15 19.54 -5.21
N ASN A 147 14.90 20.09 -4.25
CA ASN A 147 16.27 19.71 -3.94
C ASN A 147 16.37 18.79 -2.70
N CYS A 148 15.27 18.16 -2.30
CA CYS A 148 15.29 17.20 -1.19
C CYS A 148 16.32 16.08 -1.44
N PRO A 149 17.02 15.60 -0.40
CA PRO A 149 17.98 14.51 -0.56
C PRO A 149 17.26 13.18 -0.84
N LYS A 150 17.87 12.33 -1.67
CA LYS A 150 17.45 10.94 -1.78
C LYS A 150 17.81 10.20 -0.48
N LEU A 151 16.80 9.67 0.19
CA LEU A 151 16.95 8.89 1.42
C LEU A 151 17.00 7.40 1.08
N ALA A 152 17.87 6.66 1.76
CA ALA A 152 18.08 5.25 1.47
C ALA A 152 17.05 4.35 2.16
N MET A 153 16.56 3.34 1.45
CA MET A 153 15.83 2.23 2.06
C MET A 153 16.79 1.29 2.81
N THR A 154 16.33 0.55 3.82
CA THR A 154 17.23 -0.28 4.66
C THR A 154 17.85 -1.45 3.87
N MET A 155 17.04 -2.25 3.18
CA MET A 155 17.52 -3.41 2.43
C MET A 155 16.74 -3.58 1.13
N GLY A 156 17.37 -4.07 0.08
CA GLY A 156 16.70 -4.26 -1.19
C GLY A 156 17.20 -5.43 -2.01
N PHE A 157 16.30 -5.96 -2.81
CA PHE A 157 16.48 -7.13 -3.67
C PHE A 157 16.09 -6.72 -5.09
N ALA A 158 17.02 -6.79 -6.02
CA ALA A 158 16.74 -6.53 -7.43
C ALA A 158 17.19 -7.69 -8.31
N PHE A 159 16.28 -8.26 -9.10
CA PHE A 159 16.59 -9.42 -9.94
C PHE A 159 17.05 -10.63 -9.10
N VAL A 160 16.30 -10.94 -8.04
CA VAL A 160 16.61 -12.03 -7.10
C VAL A 160 15.55 -13.11 -7.19
N ASN A 161 15.98 -14.37 -7.34
CA ASN A 161 15.08 -15.50 -7.59
C ASN A 161 15.27 -16.65 -6.61
N ASN A 162 14.21 -17.42 -6.36
CA ASN A 162 14.22 -18.65 -5.55
C ASN A 162 14.90 -18.45 -4.19
N SER A 163 14.47 -17.41 -3.48
CA SER A 163 15.19 -16.88 -2.32
C SER A 163 14.26 -16.71 -1.12
N ARG A 164 14.83 -16.49 0.06
CA ARG A 164 14.02 -16.28 1.27
C ARG A 164 14.70 -15.42 2.32
N ILE A 165 13.89 -14.79 3.16
CA ILE A 165 14.30 -14.19 4.43
C ILE A 165 13.55 -14.91 5.54
N ASN A 166 14.27 -15.31 6.59
CA ASN A 166 13.67 -15.87 7.80
C ASN A 166 14.28 -15.25 9.06
N GLY A 167 13.49 -14.51 9.84
CA GLY A 167 13.96 -13.79 11.02
C GLY A 167 14.30 -12.33 10.72
N ILE A 168 15.27 -11.78 11.43
CA ILE A 168 15.77 -10.40 11.41
C ILE A 168 14.79 -9.29 11.83
N THR A 169 15.34 -8.23 12.43
CA THR A 169 14.62 -7.00 12.77
C THR A 169 15.13 -5.84 11.91
N SER A 170 14.24 -5.06 11.31
CA SER A 170 14.54 -3.81 10.60
C SER A 170 14.01 -2.64 11.42
N LEU A 171 14.91 -1.80 11.92
CA LEU A 171 14.62 -0.74 12.87
C LEU A 171 14.89 0.64 12.25
N ASN A 172 13.95 1.57 12.40
CA ASN A 172 14.10 2.99 12.09
C ASN A 172 14.74 3.25 10.72
N SER A 173 14.10 2.81 9.65
CA SER A 173 14.61 3.10 8.31
C SER A 173 14.58 4.60 8.00
N LYS A 174 15.49 5.06 7.14
CA LYS A 174 15.55 6.46 6.67
C LYS A 174 14.45 6.78 5.66
N MET A 175 13.99 5.75 4.95
CA MET A 175 12.86 5.74 4.02
C MET A 175 12.18 4.37 4.19
N GLY A 176 11.76 3.67 3.13
CA GLY A 176 11.19 2.33 3.27
C GLY A 176 12.17 1.28 3.80
N HIS A 177 11.67 0.29 4.51
CA HIS A 177 12.48 -0.77 5.11
C HIS A 177 13.00 -1.73 4.04
N PHE A 178 12.15 -2.55 3.43
CA PHE A 178 12.57 -3.55 2.43
C PHE A 178 11.97 -3.31 1.04
N ASN A 179 12.83 -3.31 0.03
CA ASN A 179 12.45 -3.14 -1.38
C ASN A 179 12.66 -4.42 -2.20
N PHE A 180 11.68 -4.81 -2.98
CA PHE A 180 11.72 -5.96 -3.88
C PHE A 180 11.36 -5.51 -5.29
N PHE A 181 12.30 -5.69 -6.22
CA PHE A 181 12.15 -5.27 -7.61
C PHE A 181 12.57 -6.39 -8.56
N TYR A 182 11.67 -6.84 -9.44
CA TYR A 182 11.93 -8.01 -10.30
C TYR A 182 12.38 -9.23 -9.50
N VAL A 183 11.59 -9.62 -8.51
CA VAL A 183 11.86 -10.77 -7.64
C VAL A 183 10.87 -11.89 -7.94
N HIS A 184 11.36 -13.12 -8.08
CA HIS A 184 10.54 -14.30 -8.39
C HIS A 184 10.76 -15.44 -7.38
N HIS A 185 9.70 -16.06 -6.88
CA HIS A 185 9.76 -17.10 -5.83
C HIS A 185 10.53 -16.64 -4.60
N PHE A 186 9.86 -15.84 -3.76
CA PHE A 186 10.49 -15.29 -2.56
C PHE A 186 9.61 -15.46 -1.32
N ASN A 187 10.18 -16.06 -0.27
CA ASN A 187 9.50 -16.27 1.00
C ASN A 187 10.03 -15.31 2.06
N ILE A 188 9.14 -14.67 2.81
CA ILE A 188 9.46 -13.76 3.91
C ILE A 188 8.76 -14.28 5.16
N THR A 189 9.52 -14.71 6.16
CA THR A 189 8.96 -15.29 7.39
C THR A 189 9.63 -14.74 8.65
N ASN A 190 8.87 -14.58 9.74
CA ASN A 190 9.41 -14.19 11.05
C ASN A 190 10.19 -12.86 11.06
N VAL A 191 9.87 -11.95 10.15
CA VAL A 191 10.50 -10.62 10.07
C VAL A 191 9.80 -9.68 11.05
N THR A 192 10.58 -8.80 11.69
CA THR A 192 10.03 -7.66 12.46
C THR A 192 10.48 -6.35 11.84
N ILE A 193 9.55 -5.44 11.57
CA ILE A 193 9.81 -4.10 11.03
C ILE A 193 9.22 -3.08 12.01
N THR A 194 10.02 -2.09 12.41
CA THR A 194 9.58 -1.07 13.36
C THR A 194 10.18 0.30 13.05
N ALA A 195 9.31 1.29 12.92
CA ALA A 195 9.60 2.72 12.94
C ALA A 195 8.42 3.47 13.61
N PRO A 196 8.61 4.71 14.09
CA PRO A 196 7.51 5.52 14.63
C PRO A 196 6.36 5.68 13.63
N GLY A 197 5.11 5.74 14.12
CA GLY A 197 3.93 5.89 13.25
C GLY A 197 3.86 7.22 12.50
N ASP A 198 4.68 8.20 12.87
CA ASP A 198 4.83 9.51 12.25
C ASP A 198 6.09 9.62 11.37
N SER A 199 6.85 8.53 11.16
CA SER A 199 8.03 8.56 10.29
C SER A 199 7.63 8.55 8.79
N PRO A 200 8.04 9.56 8.00
CA PRO A 200 7.55 9.76 6.65
C PRO A 200 8.13 8.76 5.64
N ASN A 201 7.27 8.13 4.84
CA ASN A 201 7.61 7.19 3.76
C ASN A 201 8.48 6.01 4.22
N THR A 202 8.22 5.51 5.42
CA THR A 202 8.87 4.31 5.94
C THR A 202 8.08 3.05 5.58
N ASP A 203 7.75 2.83 4.31
CA ASP A 203 7.04 1.63 3.85
C ASP A 203 7.69 0.36 4.42
N GLY A 204 6.93 -0.62 4.88
CA GLY A 204 7.47 -1.85 5.46
C GLY A 204 8.09 -2.76 4.39
N LEU A 205 7.25 -3.42 3.61
CA LEU A 205 7.66 -4.26 2.48
C LEU A 205 7.12 -3.67 1.17
N LYS A 206 8.00 -3.35 0.22
CA LYS A 206 7.64 -2.71 -1.05
C LYS A 206 7.97 -3.61 -2.23
N PHE A 207 6.96 -3.96 -3.03
CA PHE A 207 7.09 -4.89 -4.15
C PHE A 207 6.73 -4.22 -5.47
N GLY A 208 7.60 -4.34 -6.48
CA GLY A 208 7.31 -3.95 -7.86
C GLY A 208 7.85 -5.00 -8.83
N PHE A 209 7.05 -5.36 -9.84
CA PHE A 209 7.39 -6.38 -10.83
C PHE A 209 7.78 -7.73 -10.21
N CYS A 210 7.13 -8.13 -9.12
CA CYS A 210 7.45 -9.36 -8.39
C CYS A 210 6.45 -10.48 -8.70
N SER A 211 6.85 -11.75 -8.56
CA SER A 211 5.89 -12.84 -8.71
C SER A 211 6.17 -14.04 -7.81
N ASN A 212 5.11 -14.74 -7.41
CA ASN A 212 5.19 -15.91 -6.52
C ASN A 212 5.84 -15.54 -5.19
N ILE A 213 5.21 -14.63 -4.45
CA ILE A 213 5.71 -14.12 -3.17
C ILE A 213 4.87 -14.69 -2.02
N ASN A 214 5.52 -15.19 -0.98
CA ASN A 214 4.85 -15.63 0.24
C ASN A 214 5.37 -14.82 1.44
N ILE A 215 4.46 -14.23 2.20
CA ILE A 215 4.76 -13.47 3.41
C ILE A 215 4.00 -14.11 4.56
N SER A 216 4.69 -14.49 5.63
CA SER A 216 4.00 -14.98 6.82
C SER A 216 4.69 -14.72 8.15
N ASN A 217 3.92 -14.81 9.24
CA ASN A 217 4.41 -14.73 10.62
C ASN A 217 5.26 -13.46 10.86
N THR A 218 4.82 -12.31 10.36
CA THR A 218 5.63 -11.08 10.29
C THR A 218 4.93 -9.93 11.01
N HIS A 219 5.69 -9.06 11.67
CA HIS A 219 5.17 -7.89 12.40
C HIS A 219 5.75 -6.63 11.80
N ILE A 220 4.89 -5.67 11.43
CA ILE A 220 5.28 -4.45 10.74
C ILE A 220 4.56 -3.26 11.36
N GLY A 221 5.31 -2.33 11.93
CA GLY A 221 4.81 -1.03 12.38
C GLY A 221 5.68 0.07 11.81
N THR A 222 5.08 1.00 11.06
CA THR A 222 5.80 2.07 10.37
C THR A 222 4.92 3.32 10.26
N GLY A 223 5.42 4.41 9.67
CA GLY A 223 4.63 5.61 9.36
C GLY A 223 4.08 5.69 7.93
N ASP A 224 4.16 4.62 7.14
CA ASP A 224 3.57 4.57 5.79
C ASP A 224 2.99 3.15 5.51
N ASP A 225 2.84 2.76 4.25
CA ASP A 225 2.29 1.46 3.84
C ASP A 225 3.00 0.30 4.57
N CYS A 226 2.24 -0.57 5.26
CA CYS A 226 2.76 -1.78 5.89
C CYS A 226 3.35 -2.70 4.83
N ILE A 227 2.56 -2.94 3.78
CA ILE A 227 2.97 -3.67 2.57
C ILE A 227 2.47 -2.87 1.36
N ALA A 228 3.40 -2.41 0.53
CA ALA A 228 3.13 -1.69 -0.71
C ALA A 228 3.30 -2.63 -1.92
N ILE A 229 2.24 -2.81 -2.70
CA ILE A 229 2.17 -3.70 -3.86
C ILE A 229 2.01 -2.83 -5.11
N LEU A 230 3.05 -2.78 -5.95
CA LEU A 230 3.11 -1.92 -7.14
C LEU A 230 2.98 -2.74 -8.42
N SER A 231 2.94 -2.00 -9.54
CA SER A 231 2.84 -2.48 -10.92
C SER A 231 3.60 -3.78 -11.18
N GLY A 232 2.95 -4.69 -11.93
CA GLY A 232 3.54 -5.95 -12.40
C GLY A 232 3.74 -7.00 -11.32
N THR A 233 3.14 -6.82 -10.14
CA THR A 233 3.22 -7.81 -9.06
C THR A 233 2.10 -8.84 -9.19
N THR A 234 2.44 -10.14 -9.21
CA THR A 234 1.46 -11.22 -9.36
C THR A 234 1.66 -12.39 -8.42
N ASN A 235 0.58 -13.11 -8.10
CA ASN A 235 0.60 -14.31 -7.25
C ASN A 235 1.33 -14.09 -5.92
N MET A 236 0.69 -13.35 -5.01
CA MET A 236 1.18 -13.04 -3.67
C MET A 236 0.25 -13.62 -2.61
N ASP A 237 0.78 -14.38 -1.66
CA ASP A 237 0.09 -14.89 -0.47
C ASP A 237 0.66 -14.23 0.78
N ILE A 238 -0.20 -13.54 1.54
CA ILE A 238 0.13 -12.86 2.79
C ILE A 238 -0.72 -13.48 3.89
N SER A 239 -0.07 -14.10 4.88
CA SER A 239 -0.79 -14.76 5.98
C SER A 239 -0.16 -14.60 7.36
N ASN A 240 -0.97 -14.48 8.42
CA ASN A 240 -0.47 -14.32 9.79
C ASN A 240 0.51 -13.13 9.93
N VAL A 241 0.08 -11.94 9.51
CA VAL A 241 0.86 -10.70 9.60
C VAL A 241 0.11 -9.68 10.45
N THR A 242 0.85 -8.98 11.32
CA THR A 242 0.34 -7.83 12.07
C THR A 242 0.88 -6.54 11.45
N CYS A 243 -0.01 -5.66 11.03
CA CYS A 243 0.28 -4.33 10.49
C CYS A 243 -0.18 -3.25 11.48
N GLY A 244 0.70 -2.37 11.94
CA GLY A 244 0.30 -1.32 12.87
C GLY A 244 1.41 -0.77 13.75
N PRO A 245 1.58 0.57 13.83
CA PRO A 245 0.90 1.61 13.06
C PRO A 245 1.31 1.63 11.56
N GLY A 246 0.69 2.50 10.75
CA GLY A 246 1.03 2.69 9.32
C GLY A 246 -0.20 2.84 8.42
N HIS A 247 -0.05 2.72 7.10
CA HIS A 247 -1.13 2.88 6.11
C HIS A 247 -1.77 1.56 5.63
N GLY A 248 -1.56 0.46 6.36
CA GLY A 248 -2.14 -0.83 6.02
C GLY A 248 -1.49 -1.49 4.79
N ILE A 249 -2.21 -2.43 4.17
CA ILE A 249 -1.76 -3.12 2.95
C ILE A 249 -2.30 -2.32 1.76
N SER A 250 -1.38 -1.73 0.99
CA SER A 250 -1.67 -0.80 -0.09
C SER A 250 -1.27 -1.36 -1.45
N VAL A 251 -2.22 -1.46 -2.37
CA VAL A 251 -1.96 -1.66 -3.79
C VAL A 251 -1.86 -0.29 -4.47
N GLY A 252 -0.71 0.00 -5.06
CA GLY A 252 -0.43 1.26 -5.74
C GLY A 252 0.41 2.26 -4.94
N SER A 253 0.50 3.52 -5.38
CA SER A 253 -0.30 4.09 -6.47
C SER A 253 0.02 3.49 -7.84
N LEU A 254 -1.01 3.12 -8.59
CA LEU A 254 -0.91 2.61 -9.97
C LEU A 254 -1.45 3.66 -10.96
N GLY A 255 -0.96 3.65 -12.19
CA GLY A 255 -1.41 4.50 -13.28
C GLY A 255 -0.54 5.73 -13.52
N LYS A 256 0.58 5.90 -12.81
CA LYS A 256 1.43 7.08 -12.97
C LYS A 256 2.20 7.06 -14.30
N ASN A 257 2.72 5.90 -14.68
CA ASN A 257 3.62 5.75 -15.83
C ASN A 257 3.00 4.85 -16.90
N LYS A 258 3.29 5.13 -18.19
CA LYS A 258 2.71 4.44 -19.36
C LYS A 258 3.01 2.93 -19.47
N GLU A 259 4.07 2.47 -18.82
CA GLU A 259 4.57 1.10 -18.94
C GLU A 259 4.17 0.21 -17.76
N GLU A 260 3.27 0.70 -16.89
CA GLU A 260 2.78 -0.08 -15.77
C GLU A 260 1.99 -1.30 -16.24
N LYS A 261 2.08 -2.36 -15.43
CA LYS A 261 1.51 -3.68 -15.68
C LYS A 261 0.50 -4.02 -14.60
N ASP A 262 -0.41 -4.91 -14.96
CA ASP A 262 -1.46 -5.43 -14.09
C ASP A 262 -0.91 -5.96 -12.76
N VAL A 263 -1.74 -5.87 -11.74
CA VAL A 263 -1.53 -6.50 -10.44
C VAL A 263 -2.59 -7.57 -10.29
N ASN A 264 -2.20 -8.84 -10.14
CA ASN A 264 -3.13 -9.96 -10.21
C ASN A 264 -2.81 -11.05 -9.19
N GLY A 265 -3.83 -11.62 -8.56
CA GLY A 265 -3.66 -12.80 -7.72
C GLY A 265 -3.03 -12.44 -6.38
N LEU A 266 -3.79 -11.76 -5.54
CA LEU A 266 -3.38 -11.42 -4.17
C LEU A 266 -4.30 -12.12 -3.20
N THR A 267 -3.74 -12.93 -2.31
CA THR A 267 -4.48 -13.53 -1.19
C THR A 267 -3.92 -12.98 0.11
N VAL A 268 -4.78 -12.36 0.91
CA VAL A 268 -4.46 -11.81 2.22
C VAL A 268 -5.35 -12.48 3.24
N ARG A 269 -4.77 -13.19 4.22
CA ARG A 269 -5.54 -13.90 5.23
C ARG A 269 -4.92 -13.89 6.61
N ASP A 270 -5.73 -14.09 7.64
CA ASP A 270 -5.24 -14.19 9.02
C ASP A 270 -4.42 -12.94 9.41
N ILE A 271 -4.94 -11.74 9.10
CA ILE A 271 -4.23 -10.47 9.32
C ILE A 271 -4.81 -9.72 10.50
N VAL A 272 -3.95 -9.03 11.24
CA VAL A 272 -4.35 -8.01 12.21
C VAL A 272 -3.85 -6.65 11.78
N PHE A 273 -4.76 -5.72 11.53
CA PHE A 273 -4.47 -4.28 11.43
C PHE A 273 -4.71 -3.63 12.79
N ASN A 274 -3.73 -2.91 13.33
CA ASN A 274 -3.83 -2.25 14.63
C ASN A 274 -3.31 -0.81 14.61
N GLY A 275 -4.20 0.17 14.78
CA GLY A 275 -3.82 1.59 14.79
C GLY A 275 -3.28 2.08 13.45
N THR A 276 -3.70 1.48 12.33
CA THR A 276 -3.35 1.93 10.98
C THR A 276 -4.33 2.99 10.47
N SER A 277 -3.89 3.87 9.57
CA SER A 277 -4.79 4.82 8.90
C SER A 277 -5.78 4.09 7.99
N ASP A 278 -5.34 3.03 7.33
CA ASP A 278 -6.14 2.21 6.43
C ASP A 278 -5.88 0.73 6.72
N GLY A 279 -6.85 -0.13 6.41
CA GLY A 279 -6.70 -1.59 6.44
C GLY A 279 -6.27 -2.10 5.07
N ILE A 280 -7.26 -2.30 4.20
CA ILE A 280 -7.07 -2.67 2.80
C ILE A 280 -7.14 -1.40 1.96
N ARG A 281 -6.09 -1.12 1.18
CA ARG A 281 -6.02 0.11 0.39
C ARG A 281 -5.66 -0.17 -1.07
N ILE A 282 -6.34 0.50 -2.00
CA ILE A 282 -6.02 0.49 -3.44
C ILE A 282 -5.98 1.94 -3.91
N LYS A 283 -4.89 2.35 -4.57
CA LYS A 283 -4.64 3.71 -5.04
C LYS A 283 -4.39 3.67 -6.55
N THR A 284 -5.24 4.31 -7.35
CA THR A 284 -5.00 4.54 -8.78
C THR A 284 -5.06 6.04 -9.11
N TRP A 285 -4.16 6.49 -9.99
CA TRP A 285 -4.09 7.89 -10.41
C TRP A 285 -5.33 8.29 -11.20
N GLU A 286 -5.89 9.46 -10.89
CA GLU A 286 -7.08 10.01 -11.57
C GLU A 286 -6.88 10.09 -13.10
N SER A 287 -5.70 10.54 -13.51
CA SER A 287 -5.28 10.62 -14.92
C SER A 287 -4.33 9.47 -15.24
N SER A 288 -4.81 8.23 -15.20
CA SER A 288 -3.94 7.08 -15.44
C SER A 288 -3.29 7.14 -16.83
N ALA A 289 -1.96 7.10 -16.87
CA ALA A 289 -1.14 7.02 -18.08
C ALA A 289 -1.17 5.62 -18.72
N SER A 290 -1.71 4.61 -18.02
CA SER A 290 -1.79 3.21 -18.43
C SER A 290 -3.17 2.62 -18.22
N LYS A 291 -3.54 1.66 -19.07
CA LYS A 291 -4.63 0.73 -18.77
C LYS A 291 -4.05 -0.38 -17.89
N ILE A 292 -4.42 -0.39 -16.61
CA ILE A 292 -3.94 -1.34 -15.62
C ILE A 292 -5.15 -2.06 -15.04
N LEU A 293 -5.09 -3.38 -14.99
CA LEU A 293 -6.08 -4.20 -14.31
C LEU A 293 -5.56 -4.63 -12.94
N VAL A 294 -6.40 -4.43 -11.92
CA VAL A 294 -6.21 -5.00 -10.59
C VAL A 294 -7.28 -6.07 -10.40
N SER A 295 -6.90 -7.34 -10.28
CA SER A 295 -7.86 -8.45 -10.30
C SER A 295 -7.44 -9.67 -9.49
N ASN A 296 -8.40 -10.56 -9.19
CA ASN A 296 -8.21 -11.81 -8.45
C ASN A 296 -7.64 -11.59 -7.04
N PHE A 297 -8.24 -10.69 -6.27
CA PHE A 297 -7.85 -10.41 -4.89
C PHE A 297 -8.81 -11.09 -3.92
N VAL A 298 -8.25 -11.71 -2.88
CA VAL A 298 -8.98 -12.41 -1.81
C VAL A 298 -8.49 -11.85 -0.48
N TYR A 299 -9.42 -11.42 0.36
CA TYR A 299 -9.16 -11.00 1.74
C TYR A 299 -10.02 -11.84 2.68
N GLU A 300 -9.41 -12.57 3.61
CA GLU A 300 -10.10 -13.52 4.50
C GLU A 300 -9.60 -13.39 5.94
N ASN A 301 -10.46 -13.60 6.94
CA ASN A 301 -10.07 -13.60 8.35
C ASN A 301 -9.21 -12.36 8.75
N ILE A 302 -9.76 -11.17 8.52
CA ILE A 302 -9.11 -9.90 8.79
C ILE A 302 -9.64 -9.31 10.10
N GLN A 303 -8.73 -9.00 11.03
CA GLN A 303 -9.02 -8.26 12.25
C GLN A 303 -8.57 -6.81 12.09
N MET A 304 -9.44 -5.86 12.43
CA MET A 304 -9.12 -4.43 12.39
C MET A 304 -9.37 -3.81 13.77
N ILE A 305 -8.33 -3.28 14.38
CA ILE A 305 -8.34 -2.68 15.72
C ILE A 305 -7.91 -1.22 15.57
N ASN A 306 -8.77 -0.27 15.91
CA ASN A 306 -8.48 1.16 15.80
C ASN A 306 -7.97 1.59 14.40
N VAL A 307 -8.52 1.00 13.34
CA VAL A 307 -8.18 1.32 11.96
C VAL A 307 -9.03 2.51 11.49
N GLY A 308 -8.43 3.51 10.85
CA GLY A 308 -9.14 4.68 10.35
C GLY A 308 -10.15 4.34 9.25
N ASN A 309 -9.66 3.91 8.07
CA ASN A 309 -10.46 3.44 6.96
C ASN A 309 -10.26 1.93 6.77
N PRO A 310 -11.23 1.08 7.16
CA PRO A 310 -11.13 -0.36 6.96
C PRO A 310 -10.77 -0.78 5.54
N ILE A 311 -11.46 -0.20 4.55
CA ILE A 311 -11.22 -0.40 3.12
C ILE A 311 -11.20 0.97 2.45
N ASN A 312 -10.15 1.28 1.70
CA ASN A 312 -9.97 2.54 0.98
C ASN A 312 -9.58 2.28 -0.48
N ILE A 313 -10.49 2.49 -1.42
CA ILE A 313 -10.25 2.39 -2.86
C ILE A 313 -10.32 3.80 -3.44
N ASP A 314 -9.16 4.39 -3.67
CA ASP A 314 -8.99 5.74 -4.20
C ASP A 314 -8.58 5.69 -5.66
N GLN A 315 -9.53 5.97 -6.55
CA GLN A 315 -9.29 6.10 -8.00
C GLN A 315 -9.00 7.53 -8.45
N LYS A 316 -8.91 8.47 -7.50
CA LYS A 316 -8.60 9.88 -7.75
C LYS A 316 -7.27 10.26 -7.09
N TYR A 317 -6.36 9.30 -6.96
CA TYR A 317 -5.11 9.52 -6.25
C TYR A 317 -4.30 10.61 -6.94
N CYS A 318 -4.20 11.76 -6.27
CA CYS A 318 -3.52 12.95 -6.76
C CYS A 318 -2.75 13.58 -5.60
N PRO A 319 -1.56 13.05 -5.26
CA PRO A 319 -0.79 13.53 -4.11
C PRO A 319 -0.28 14.96 -4.30
N HIS A 320 -0.20 15.43 -5.56
CA HIS A 320 0.27 16.76 -5.94
C HIS A 320 -0.62 17.36 -7.05
N PRO A 321 -1.68 18.12 -6.70
CA PRO A 321 -2.51 18.83 -7.68
C PRO A 321 -1.71 19.86 -8.52
N PRO A 322 -2.13 20.16 -9.76
CA PRO A 322 -3.35 19.71 -10.45
C PRO A 322 -3.18 18.40 -11.23
N CYS A 323 -4.19 17.51 -11.16
CA CYS A 323 -4.34 16.34 -12.03
C CYS A 323 -5.46 16.59 -13.07
N GLU A 324 -5.33 16.08 -14.30
CA GLU A 324 -6.30 16.29 -15.39
C GLU A 324 -7.59 15.44 -15.19
N LYS A 325 -8.77 16.08 -15.20
CA LYS A 325 -10.06 15.41 -14.99
C LYS A 325 -10.71 14.95 -16.30
N LYS A 326 -11.39 13.80 -16.30
CA LYS A 326 -12.35 13.37 -17.36
C LYS A 326 -13.71 13.01 -16.71
N ILE A 327 -14.84 13.43 -17.30
CA ILE A 327 -16.24 13.38 -16.74
C ILE A 327 -17.11 12.33 -17.50
N VAL A 328 -18.17 11.76 -16.87
CA VAL A 328 -18.97 10.56 -17.30
C VAL A 328 -20.52 10.82 -17.35
N ALA A 329 -21.33 10.15 -18.23
CA ALA A 329 -22.81 10.28 -18.39
C ALA A 329 -23.67 8.95 -18.42
N ILE A 330 -25.00 9.01 -18.16
CA ILE A 330 -25.96 7.85 -18.17
C ILE A 330 -26.38 7.42 -19.60
N ARG A 331 -26.58 6.11 -19.83
CA ARG A 331 -26.78 5.50 -21.16
C ARG A 331 -28.10 4.74 -21.37
N ASP A 332 -28.68 4.09 -20.35
CA ASP A 332 -29.89 3.24 -20.46
C ASP A 332 -30.58 2.94 -19.10
N ILE A 333 -31.88 2.61 -19.09
CA ILE A 333 -32.66 2.07 -17.94
C ILE A 333 -33.58 0.93 -18.40
N ILE A 334 -33.11 -0.32 -18.30
CA ILE A 334 -33.80 -1.48 -18.88
C ILE A 334 -35.10 -1.77 -18.09
N PRO A 335 -36.29 -1.75 -18.72
CA PRO A 335 -37.55 -2.05 -18.04
C PRO A 335 -37.61 -3.52 -17.59
N PRO A 336 -38.15 -3.81 -16.40
CA PRO A 336 -38.29 -5.19 -15.94
C PRO A 336 -39.30 -5.95 -16.81
N PRO A 337 -39.08 -7.24 -17.08
CA PRO A 337 -39.88 -8.02 -18.02
C PRO A 337 -41.34 -8.23 -17.58
N LEU A 338 -41.62 -8.15 -16.28
CA LEU A 338 -42.96 -8.23 -15.71
C LEU A 338 -43.17 -7.10 -14.71
N ARG A 339 -44.22 -6.29 -14.92
CA ARG A 339 -44.56 -5.09 -14.14
C ARG A 339 -44.64 -5.30 -12.62
N THR A 340 -45.05 -6.48 -12.17
CA THR A 340 -45.37 -6.74 -10.75
C THR A 340 -44.41 -7.72 -10.07
N VAL A 341 -43.52 -8.37 -10.83
CA VAL A 341 -42.68 -9.47 -10.32
C VAL A 341 -41.23 -9.22 -10.70
N PHE A 342 -40.64 -8.20 -10.10
CA PHE A 342 -39.20 -7.95 -10.18
C PHE A 342 -38.68 -7.48 -8.83
N ASN A 343 -37.47 -7.91 -8.49
CA ASN A 343 -36.76 -7.46 -7.28
C ASN A 343 -35.48 -6.67 -7.62
N ASP A 344 -35.15 -6.60 -8.92
CA ASP A 344 -33.92 -6.01 -9.44
C ASP A 344 -34.22 -5.00 -10.56
N VAL A 345 -33.41 -3.94 -10.67
CA VAL A 345 -33.49 -2.89 -11.71
C VAL A 345 -32.12 -2.76 -12.38
N TYR A 346 -32.10 -2.67 -13.70
CA TYR A 346 -30.86 -2.58 -14.47
C TYR A 346 -30.72 -1.21 -15.14
N ILE A 347 -29.70 -0.44 -14.76
CA ILE A 347 -29.38 0.88 -15.32
C ILE A 347 -28.02 0.78 -16.00
N ALA A 348 -27.91 1.20 -17.26
CA ALA A 348 -26.65 1.32 -17.97
C ALA A 348 -26.19 2.78 -18.01
N TYR A 349 -24.90 3.00 -17.80
CA TYR A 349 -24.28 4.31 -17.86
C TYR A 349 -22.84 4.14 -18.35
N GLU A 350 -22.20 5.22 -18.82
CA GLU A 350 -20.76 5.18 -19.04
C GLU A 350 -20.07 4.85 -17.72
N LEU A 351 -19.07 3.98 -17.71
CA LEU A 351 -18.45 3.46 -16.48
C LEU A 351 -18.13 4.60 -15.48
N MET A 352 -18.95 4.74 -14.42
CA MET A 352 -18.66 5.62 -13.30
C MET A 352 -17.77 4.88 -12.31
N ASP A 353 -16.58 5.42 -12.09
CA ASP A 353 -15.68 4.98 -11.02
C ASP A 353 -16.02 5.69 -9.69
N THR A 354 -17.28 5.66 -9.24
CA THR A 354 -17.63 5.97 -7.84
C THR A 354 -18.99 5.38 -7.43
N ASP A 355 -19.02 4.76 -6.24
CA ASP A 355 -20.17 4.07 -5.64
C ASP A 355 -21.14 5.05 -4.94
N LEU A 356 -22.24 5.44 -5.61
CA LEU A 356 -23.32 6.28 -5.07
C LEU A 356 -24.02 5.65 -3.83
N HIS A 357 -23.80 4.35 -3.63
CA HIS A 357 -24.43 3.48 -2.64
C HIS A 357 -24.02 3.73 -1.18
N GLN A 358 -22.85 4.32 -0.94
CA GLN A 358 -22.36 4.62 0.42
C GLN A 358 -23.04 5.85 1.06
N ILE A 359 -23.67 6.71 0.25
CA ILE A 359 -24.51 7.80 0.81
C ILE A 359 -25.88 7.24 1.29
N MET A 360 -26.34 6.13 0.71
CA MET A 360 -27.68 5.59 0.95
C MET A 360 -27.78 4.51 2.04
N ARG A 361 -26.67 4.10 2.67
CA ARG A 361 -26.61 2.88 3.50
C ARG A 361 -26.61 3.08 5.03
N SER A 362 -26.68 4.29 5.57
CA SER A 362 -26.93 4.43 7.01
C SER A 362 -28.43 4.19 7.29
N ASN A 363 -28.79 2.98 7.70
CA ASN A 363 -30.15 2.66 8.17
C ASN A 363 -30.50 3.28 9.54
N GLN A 364 -29.65 4.17 10.05
CA GLN A 364 -29.88 4.92 11.27
C GLN A 364 -30.09 6.38 10.89
N GLY A 365 -31.33 6.88 11.06
CA GLY A 365 -31.60 8.30 10.91
C GLY A 365 -30.69 9.10 11.85
N LEU A 366 -30.02 10.11 11.31
CA LEU A 366 -29.27 11.04 12.15
C LEU A 366 -30.25 11.81 13.03
N SER A 367 -30.24 11.53 14.34
CA SER A 367 -31.02 12.30 15.29
C SER A 367 -30.43 13.70 15.42
N GLU A 368 -31.25 14.65 15.85
CA GLU A 368 -30.79 16.01 16.15
C GLU A 368 -29.60 15.99 17.14
N GLU A 369 -29.60 15.05 18.09
CA GLU A 369 -28.52 14.86 19.06
C GLU A 369 -27.22 14.38 18.41
N HIS A 370 -27.28 13.47 17.42
CA HIS A 370 -26.10 13.05 16.66
C HIS A 370 -25.47 14.23 15.92
N CYS A 371 -26.29 15.05 15.25
CA CYS A 371 -25.84 16.25 14.53
C CYS A 371 -25.24 17.29 15.49
N GLN A 372 -25.90 17.57 16.61
CA GLN A 372 -25.39 18.53 17.60
C GLN A 372 -24.09 18.05 18.25
N ARG A 373 -23.97 16.75 18.58
CA ARG A 373 -22.78 16.17 19.20
C ARG A 373 -21.59 16.19 18.24
N TYR A 374 -21.82 15.88 16.97
CA TYR A 374 -20.81 15.98 15.92
C TYR A 374 -20.31 17.43 15.76
N ILE A 375 -21.22 18.41 15.62
CA ILE A 375 -20.86 19.83 15.50
C ILE A 375 -20.06 20.31 16.72
N ARG A 376 -20.42 19.88 17.94
CA ARG A 376 -19.72 20.25 19.19
C ARG A 376 -18.36 19.58 19.35
N GLN A 377 -18.10 18.47 18.66
CA GLN A 377 -16.80 17.78 18.67
C GLN A 377 -15.79 18.41 17.71
N LEU A 378 -16.24 19.24 16.77
CA LEU A 378 -15.35 19.95 15.87
C LEU A 378 -14.47 20.93 16.67
N PRO A 379 -13.15 20.97 16.41
CA PRO A 379 -12.28 21.94 17.05
C PRO A 379 -12.81 23.37 16.83
N PRO A 380 -12.84 24.23 17.88
CA PRO A 380 -13.24 25.61 17.70
C PRO A 380 -12.18 26.34 16.88
N TYR A 381 -12.52 26.68 15.64
CA TYR A 381 -11.67 27.51 14.78
C TYR A 381 -12.06 28.98 14.97
N PRO A 382 -11.15 29.85 15.45
CA PRO A 382 -11.44 31.27 15.52
C PRO A 382 -11.72 31.80 14.11
N ARG A 383 -12.79 32.58 13.97
CA ARG A 383 -13.13 33.23 12.70
C ARG A 383 -11.93 34.08 12.27
N GLN A 384 -11.38 33.76 11.11
CA GLN A 384 -10.37 34.58 10.46
C GLN A 384 -11.09 35.64 9.61
N SER A 385 -10.59 36.87 9.64
CA SER A 385 -11.09 37.96 8.81
C SER A 385 -10.95 37.58 7.34
N ILE A 386 -12.08 37.58 6.61
CA ILE A 386 -12.06 37.35 5.15
C ILE A 386 -11.31 38.50 4.47
N THR A 387 -11.45 39.72 4.98
CA THR A 387 -10.71 40.91 4.53
C THR A 387 -9.20 40.74 4.65
N ASP A 388 -8.72 40.14 5.75
CA ASP A 388 -7.28 39.96 5.97
C ASP A 388 -6.71 38.85 5.06
N LYS A 389 -7.53 37.82 4.77
CA LYS A 389 -7.17 36.75 3.84
C LYS A 389 -7.18 37.18 2.38
N PHE A 390 -8.08 38.09 2.03
CA PHE A 390 -8.33 38.54 0.66
C PHE A 390 -8.24 40.06 0.56
N PRO A 391 -7.05 40.66 0.80
CA PRO A 391 -6.89 42.11 0.89
C PRO A 391 -7.15 42.83 -0.45
N ASN A 392 -7.08 42.11 -1.56
CA ASN A 392 -7.23 42.64 -2.91
C ASN A 392 -8.64 42.45 -3.49
N VAL A 393 -9.59 41.91 -2.70
CA VAL A 393 -10.98 41.70 -3.15
C VAL A 393 -11.82 42.92 -2.84
N TYR A 394 -12.74 43.24 -3.76
CA TYR A 394 -13.62 44.39 -3.62
C TYR A 394 -14.47 44.30 -2.34
N PRO A 395 -14.53 45.35 -1.50
CA PRO A 395 -15.16 45.29 -0.18
C PRO A 395 -16.62 44.82 -0.19
N LEU A 396 -17.41 45.22 -1.19
CA LEU A 396 -18.81 44.80 -1.30
C LEU A 396 -18.97 43.31 -1.67
N ALA A 397 -17.97 42.70 -2.31
CA ALA A 397 -17.96 41.26 -2.58
C ALA A 397 -17.74 40.46 -1.30
N ILE A 398 -16.83 40.95 -0.44
CA ILE A 398 -16.56 40.36 0.88
C ILE A 398 -17.81 40.45 1.75
N ASP A 399 -18.46 41.62 1.81
CA ASP A 399 -19.70 41.82 2.57
C ASP A 399 -20.82 40.85 2.14
N LEU A 400 -21.01 40.66 0.83
CA LEU A 400 -22.00 39.71 0.31
C LEU A 400 -21.69 38.27 0.72
N ILE A 401 -20.44 37.82 0.54
CA ILE A 401 -20.01 36.46 0.87
C ILE A 401 -20.13 36.19 2.37
N GLU A 402 -19.78 37.15 3.23
CA GLU A 402 -19.93 36.98 4.69
C GLU A 402 -21.39 36.78 5.09
N LYS A 403 -22.31 37.51 4.44
CA LYS A 403 -23.75 37.36 4.64
C LYS A 403 -24.30 36.03 4.12
N MET A 404 -23.81 35.55 2.97
CA MET A 404 -24.21 34.26 2.37
C MET A 404 -23.67 33.05 3.15
N LEU A 405 -22.46 33.14 3.69
CA LEU A 405 -21.82 32.07 4.47
C LEU A 405 -22.21 32.08 5.95
N THR A 406 -23.15 32.94 6.35
CA THR A 406 -23.66 32.96 7.72
C THR A 406 -24.31 31.62 8.06
N PHE A 407 -23.78 30.92 9.06
CA PHE A 407 -24.20 29.56 9.37
C PHE A 407 -25.66 29.48 9.85
N ASP A 408 -26.09 30.42 10.70
CA ASP A 408 -27.48 30.48 11.18
C ASP A 408 -28.41 30.93 10.03
N PRO A 409 -29.31 30.07 9.54
CA PRO A 409 -30.18 30.40 8.41
C PRO A 409 -31.14 31.56 8.71
N ARG A 410 -31.43 31.84 9.99
CA ARG A 410 -32.26 32.98 10.40
C ARG A 410 -31.53 34.32 10.29
N ARG A 411 -30.20 34.27 10.21
CA ARG A 411 -29.31 35.44 10.10
C ARG A 411 -28.63 35.53 8.73
N ARG A 412 -28.69 34.46 7.95
CA ARG A 412 -28.19 34.41 6.58
C ARG A 412 -29.05 35.29 5.69
N VAL A 413 -28.41 35.99 4.77
CA VAL A 413 -29.10 36.79 3.75
C VAL A 413 -30.04 35.91 2.93
N THR A 414 -31.24 36.43 2.64
CA THR A 414 -32.18 35.73 1.76
C THR A 414 -31.70 35.81 0.31
N VAL A 415 -32.25 34.98 -0.57
CA VAL A 415 -31.92 35.06 -2.00
C VAL A 415 -32.26 36.44 -2.56
N LEU A 416 -33.41 37.00 -2.18
CA LEU A 416 -33.85 38.33 -2.61
C LEU A 416 -32.89 39.43 -2.12
N ASP A 417 -32.54 39.41 -0.83
CA ASP A 417 -31.62 40.40 -0.26
C ASP A 417 -30.19 40.26 -0.81
N ALA A 418 -29.79 39.05 -1.22
CA ALA A 418 -28.50 38.79 -1.85
C ALA A 418 -28.47 39.32 -3.29
N LEU A 419 -29.54 39.12 -4.06
CA LEU A 419 -29.69 39.66 -5.41
C LEU A 419 -29.75 41.19 -5.40
N ALA A 420 -30.45 41.78 -4.44
CA ALA A 420 -30.53 43.23 -4.22
C ALA A 420 -29.24 43.83 -3.60
N HIS A 421 -28.20 43.03 -3.36
CA HIS A 421 -26.99 43.50 -2.72
C HIS A 421 -26.23 44.51 -3.62
N PRO A 422 -25.67 45.61 -3.09
CA PRO A 422 -24.96 46.62 -3.89
C PRO A 422 -23.82 46.09 -4.76
N TYR A 423 -23.23 44.94 -4.39
CA TYR A 423 -22.22 44.26 -5.18
C TYR A 423 -22.76 43.75 -6.53
N LEU A 424 -24.00 43.29 -6.56
CA LEU A 424 -24.65 42.74 -7.76
C LEU A 424 -25.45 43.80 -8.52
N ASN A 425 -25.35 45.09 -8.18
CA ASN A 425 -26.17 46.14 -8.79
C ASN A 425 -26.05 46.23 -10.32
N SER A 426 -24.90 45.85 -10.90
CA SER A 426 -24.71 45.80 -12.36
C SER A 426 -25.31 44.55 -13.03
N LEU A 427 -25.70 43.55 -12.25
CA LEU A 427 -26.23 42.25 -12.67
C LEU A 427 -27.69 42.03 -12.23
N HIS A 428 -28.17 42.83 -11.27
CA HIS A 428 -29.53 42.77 -10.74
C HIS A 428 -30.54 43.23 -11.81
N ALA A 429 -31.41 42.32 -12.21
CA ALA A 429 -32.42 42.56 -13.22
C ALA A 429 -33.75 42.01 -12.72
N ILE A 430 -34.51 42.86 -12.00
CA ILE A 430 -35.78 42.50 -11.36
C ILE A 430 -36.76 41.82 -12.35
N SER A 431 -36.71 42.18 -13.63
CA SER A 431 -37.55 41.59 -14.68
C SER A 431 -37.15 40.17 -15.14
N ASP A 432 -35.96 39.70 -14.77
CA ASP A 432 -35.37 38.41 -15.17
C ASP A 432 -35.07 37.49 -13.97
N GLU A 433 -35.47 37.91 -12.76
CA GLU A 433 -35.27 37.17 -11.52
C GLU A 433 -36.52 36.34 -11.17
N PRO A 434 -36.46 35.00 -11.19
CA PRO A 434 -37.62 34.15 -10.93
C PRO A 434 -37.97 34.13 -9.44
N GLU A 435 -39.23 34.41 -9.11
CA GLU A 435 -39.77 34.20 -7.76
C GLU A 435 -40.27 32.76 -7.58
N CYS A 436 -39.69 32.04 -6.62
CA CYS A 436 -40.19 30.72 -6.22
C CYS A 436 -41.38 30.90 -5.28
N THR A 437 -42.59 30.90 -5.84
CA THR A 437 -43.86 31.11 -5.11
C THR A 437 -44.32 29.90 -4.29
N ILE A 438 -43.69 28.75 -4.51
CA ILE A 438 -44.04 27.49 -3.86
C ILE A 438 -42.87 27.13 -2.93
N PRO A 439 -43.09 27.04 -1.61
CA PRO A 439 -42.12 26.43 -0.72
C PRO A 439 -41.80 25.03 -1.24
N PHE A 440 -40.51 24.66 -1.29
CA PHE A 440 -40.16 23.28 -1.62
C PHE A 440 -40.92 22.33 -0.70
N ASN A 441 -41.82 21.54 -1.29
CA ASN A 441 -42.66 20.58 -0.60
C ASN A 441 -41.93 19.23 -0.62
N PHE A 442 -41.55 18.76 0.56
CA PHE A 442 -40.90 17.47 0.79
C PHE A 442 -41.88 16.40 1.32
N ASP A 443 -43.19 16.57 1.14
CA ASP A 443 -44.22 15.61 1.61
C ASP A 443 -44.08 14.23 0.95
N PHE A 444 -43.42 14.18 -0.22
CA PHE A 444 -43.02 12.93 -0.86
C PHE A 444 -41.97 12.14 -0.06
N GLU A 445 -41.21 12.79 0.82
CA GLU A 445 -40.30 12.13 1.77
C GLU A 445 -41.03 11.66 3.06
N GLN A 446 -42.26 12.14 3.31
CA GLN A 446 -43.00 11.86 4.54
C GLN A 446 -43.88 10.62 4.50
N HIS A 447 -44.19 10.09 3.31
CA HIS A 447 -45.05 8.91 3.15
C HIS A 447 -44.22 7.70 2.70
N ALA A 448 -44.08 6.71 3.58
CA ALA A 448 -43.46 5.45 3.23
C ALA A 448 -44.27 4.76 2.11
N LEU A 449 -43.65 4.58 0.95
CA LEU A 449 -44.23 3.85 -0.17
C LEU A 449 -44.31 2.35 0.16
N SER A 450 -45.39 1.68 -0.26
CA SER A 450 -45.42 0.22 -0.25
C SER A 450 -44.47 -0.33 -1.31
N GLU A 451 -44.07 -1.59 -1.16
CA GLU A 451 -43.21 -2.28 -2.13
C GLU A 451 -43.84 -2.26 -3.54
N GLU A 452 -45.15 -2.45 -3.64
CA GLU A 452 -45.90 -2.40 -4.90
C GLU A 452 -45.90 -0.99 -5.52
N GLN A 453 -46.01 0.06 -4.70
CA GLN A 453 -45.97 1.44 -5.18
C GLN A 453 -44.58 1.81 -5.69
N MET A 454 -43.52 1.37 -5.02
CA MET A 454 -42.15 1.54 -5.49
C MET A 454 -41.92 0.81 -6.82
N LYS A 455 -42.36 -0.45 -6.94
CA LYS A 455 -42.25 -1.23 -8.17
C LYS A 455 -42.99 -0.56 -9.34
N GLU A 456 -44.18 0.01 -9.08
CA GLU A 456 -44.93 0.74 -10.11
C GLU A 456 -44.20 2.01 -10.58
N LEU A 457 -43.61 2.79 -9.67
CA LEU A 457 -42.88 4.01 -10.02
C LEU A 457 -41.61 3.71 -10.82
N ILE A 458 -40.85 2.68 -10.42
CA ILE A 458 -39.66 2.21 -11.12
C ILE A 458 -40.01 1.76 -12.55
N TYR A 459 -41.10 1.00 -12.70
CA TYR A 459 -41.54 0.53 -14.01
C TYR A 459 -41.92 1.70 -14.95
N ARG A 460 -42.61 2.72 -14.42
CA ARG A 460 -42.98 3.92 -15.20
C ARG A 460 -41.77 4.73 -15.62
N GLU A 461 -40.79 4.92 -14.74
CA GLU A 461 -39.58 5.67 -15.04
C GLU A 461 -38.75 4.98 -16.13
N ALA A 462 -38.61 3.65 -16.05
CA ALA A 462 -37.92 2.86 -17.08
C ALA A 462 -38.61 2.96 -18.46
N LEU A 463 -39.95 2.97 -18.50
CA LEU A 463 -40.71 3.18 -19.75
C LEU A 463 -40.66 4.63 -20.26
N ALA A 464 -40.53 5.62 -19.37
CA ALA A 464 -40.36 7.01 -19.75
C ALA A 464 -38.98 7.26 -20.36
N PHE A 465 -37.95 6.59 -19.83
CA PHE A 465 -36.59 6.63 -20.35
C PHE A 465 -36.43 5.86 -21.67
N ASN A 466 -37.18 4.75 -21.82
CA ASN A 466 -37.15 3.89 -23.00
C ASN A 466 -38.56 3.73 -23.62
N PRO A 467 -39.05 4.75 -24.35
CA PRO A 467 -40.41 4.77 -24.91
C PRO A 467 -40.72 3.59 -25.84
N GLU A 468 -39.71 3.00 -26.47
CA GLU A 468 -39.82 1.87 -27.39
C GLU A 468 -40.25 0.56 -26.72
N TYR A 469 -40.18 0.47 -25.38
CA TYR A 469 -40.67 -0.68 -24.61
C TYR A 469 -42.12 -0.52 -24.15
N GLN A 470 -42.79 0.58 -24.51
CA GLN A 470 -44.23 0.72 -24.23
C GLN A 470 -45.00 -0.33 -25.03
N PRO A 471 -45.90 -1.11 -24.37
CA PRO A 471 -46.75 -2.03 -25.10
C PRO A 471 -47.62 -1.24 -26.10
N ALA A 472 -47.69 -1.71 -27.34
CA ALA A 472 -48.59 -1.14 -28.33
C ALA A 472 -50.02 -1.11 -27.75
N ILE A 473 -50.63 0.07 -27.79
CA ILE A 473 -51.99 0.29 -27.31
C ILE A 473 -52.91 -0.66 -28.09
N ALA A 474 -53.55 -1.60 -27.39
CA ALA A 474 -54.65 -2.41 -27.91
C ALA A 474 -55.97 -1.65 -27.79
#